data_AF-A0A1G2MHI4-F1
#
_entry.id   AF-A0A1G2MHI4-F1
#
_cell.length_a   1.000
_cell.length_b   1.000
_cell.length_c   1.000
_cell.angle_alpha   90.00
_cell.angle_beta   90.00
_cell.angle_gamma   90.00
#
_symmetry.space_group_name_H-M   'P 1'
#
loop_
_entity.id
_entity.type
_entity.pdbx_description
1 polymer ?
#
loop_
_entity_poly.entity_id
_entity_poly.type
_entity_poly.pdbx_seq_one_letter_code
_entity_poly.pdbx_strand_id
1 'polypeptide(L)'
;MAESGEFEERKKKQILKTYWGFSNLYQNIREKIGNELSPYLKRKFKKIFKEITESHFLDPTPLTKIKIAFRRNTEKYFTFLKHPNIPIDNNKAERALRHLALKRKISFGSKTQRGAETTSILASVIMSLKWNDPQNWFQKYLKLGA
;
A
#
# COMPACT_ATOMS: atom_id res chain seq x y z
N MET A 1 24.05 11.31 -6.63
CA MET A 1 22.58 11.45 -6.67
C MET A 1 22.18 11.18 -8.11
N ALA A 2 21.28 10.22 -8.38
CA ALA A 2 20.82 10.01 -9.76
C ALA A 2 19.98 11.23 -10.14
N GLU A 3 20.42 12.00 -11.12
CA GLU A 3 19.63 13.08 -11.70
C GLU A 3 18.37 12.45 -12.32
N SER A 4 17.19 12.84 -11.81
CA SER A 4 15.92 12.51 -12.47
C SER A 4 15.85 13.30 -13.76
N GLY A 5 16.43 12.76 -14.84
CA GLY A 5 16.29 13.32 -16.17
C GLY A 5 14.81 13.35 -16.58
N GLU A 6 14.40 14.44 -17.21
CA GLU A 6 13.05 14.54 -17.74
C GLU A 6 12.80 13.50 -18.84
N PHE A 7 11.64 12.85 -18.80
CA PHE A 7 11.23 11.94 -19.87
C PHE A 7 10.81 12.72 -21.12
N GLU A 8 11.13 12.18 -22.29
CA GLU A 8 10.58 12.65 -23.57
C GLU A 8 9.04 12.70 -23.55
N GLU A 9 8.46 13.63 -24.30
CA GLU A 9 7.01 13.87 -24.34
C GLU A 9 6.19 12.60 -24.67
N ARG A 10 6.68 11.76 -25.58
CA ARG A 10 6.03 10.48 -25.94
C ARG A 10 5.98 9.51 -24.75
N LYS A 11 7.05 9.44 -23.96
CA LYS A 11 7.14 8.61 -22.75
C LYS A 11 6.26 9.19 -21.64
N LYS A 12 6.24 10.52 -21.45
CA LYS A 12 5.32 11.22 -20.52
C LYS A 12 3.86 10.88 -20.83
N LYS A 13 3.44 10.96 -22.09
CA LYS A 13 2.08 10.55 -22.53
C LYS A 13 1.77 9.10 -22.20
N GLN A 14 2.73 8.19 -22.40
CA GLN A 14 2.55 6.77 -22.06
C GLN A 14 2.43 6.52 -20.54
N ILE A 15 3.21 7.24 -19.73
CA ILE A 15 3.10 7.20 -18.26
C ILE A 15 1.71 7.66 -17.84
N LEU A 16 1.25 8.82 -18.35
CA LEU A 16 -0.06 9.37 -18.03
C LEU A 16 -1.18 8.43 -18.46
N LYS A 17 -1.10 7.85 -19.66
CA LYS A 17 -2.07 6.84 -20.13
C LYS A 17 -2.15 5.65 -19.17
N THR A 18 -1.01 5.13 -18.73
CA THR A 18 -0.96 4.02 -17.77
C THR A 18 -1.56 4.42 -16.42
N TYR A 19 -1.19 5.61 -15.92
CA TYR A 19 -1.73 6.15 -14.66
C TYR A 19 -3.25 6.30 -14.70
N TRP A 20 -3.79 6.94 -15.75
CA TRP A 20 -5.22 7.10 -15.94
C TRP A 20 -5.94 5.75 -16.08
N GLY A 21 -5.31 4.77 -16.74
CA GLY A 21 -5.81 3.39 -16.78
C GLY A 21 -6.03 2.83 -15.37
N PHE A 22 -5.02 2.92 -14.49
CA PHE A 22 -5.15 2.48 -13.10
C PHE A 22 -6.14 3.30 -12.29
N SER A 23 -6.13 4.62 -12.43
CA SER A 23 -7.05 5.53 -11.73
C SER A 23 -8.50 5.19 -12.08
N ASN A 24 -8.79 5.04 -13.37
CA ASN A 24 -10.13 4.67 -13.84
C ASN A 24 -10.53 3.28 -13.38
N LEU A 25 -9.63 2.30 -13.42
CA LEU A 25 -9.90 0.96 -12.88
C LEU A 25 -10.23 1.02 -11.39
N TYR A 26 -9.45 1.79 -10.61
CA TYR A 26 -9.68 1.97 -9.18
C TYR A 26 -11.03 2.60 -8.87
N GLN A 27 -11.40 3.68 -9.58
CA GLN A 27 -12.73 4.30 -9.40
C GLN A 27 -13.86 3.35 -9.80
N ASN A 28 -13.72 2.65 -10.93
CA ASN A 28 -14.70 1.64 -11.36
C ASN A 28 -14.90 0.52 -10.33
N ILE A 29 -13.82 0.08 -9.69
CA ILE A 29 -13.89 -0.91 -8.61
C ILE A 29 -14.63 -0.29 -7.42
N ARG A 30 -14.23 0.91 -7.00
CA ARG A 30 -14.79 1.59 -5.82
C ARG A 30 -16.29 1.89 -5.95
N GLU A 31 -16.75 2.28 -7.12
CA GLU A 31 -18.18 2.55 -7.38
C GLU A 31 -19.02 1.27 -7.42
N LYS A 32 -18.43 0.17 -7.89
CA LYS A 32 -19.14 -1.11 -8.09
C LYS A 32 -18.92 -2.10 -6.95
N ILE A 33 -18.20 -1.69 -5.90
CA ILE A 33 -18.00 -2.52 -4.73
C ILE A 33 -19.23 -2.45 -3.83
N GLY A 34 -19.78 -3.62 -3.51
CA GLY A 34 -20.95 -3.81 -2.68
C GLY A 34 -20.97 -5.25 -2.15
N ASN A 35 -22.05 -5.63 -1.48
CA ASN A 35 -22.12 -6.91 -0.75
C ASN A 35 -21.87 -8.14 -1.64
N GLU A 36 -22.23 -8.10 -2.92
CA GLU A 36 -21.99 -9.19 -3.86
C GLU A 36 -21.45 -8.69 -5.21
N LEU A 37 -20.22 -9.08 -5.54
CA LEU A 37 -19.66 -8.91 -6.88
C LEU A 37 -19.92 -10.15 -7.73
N SER A 38 -20.60 -9.94 -8.86
CA SER A 38 -20.72 -10.96 -9.91
C SER A 38 -19.34 -11.50 -10.35
N PRO A 39 -19.20 -12.82 -10.59
CA PRO A 39 -17.99 -13.42 -11.15
C PRO A 39 -17.52 -12.73 -12.45
N TYR A 40 -18.47 -12.24 -13.25
CA TYR A 40 -18.18 -11.49 -14.46
C TYR A 40 -17.39 -10.21 -14.18
N LEU A 41 -17.80 -9.42 -13.18
CA LEU A 41 -17.11 -8.18 -12.79
C LEU A 41 -15.72 -8.46 -12.24
N LYS A 42 -15.57 -9.52 -11.40
CA LYS A 42 -14.26 -9.95 -10.89
C LYS A 42 -13.29 -10.26 -12.03
N ARG A 43 -13.75 -11.03 -13.04
CA ARG A 43 -12.97 -11.34 -14.24
C ARG A 43 -12.67 -10.10 -15.07
N LYS A 44 -13.64 -9.19 -15.22
CA LYS A 44 -13.47 -7.94 -15.96
C LYS A 44 -12.39 -7.05 -15.35
N PHE A 45 -12.38 -6.87 -14.03
CA PHE A 45 -11.34 -6.06 -13.36
C PHE A 45 -9.94 -6.66 -13.52
N LYS A 46 -9.80 -7.99 -13.37
CA LYS A 46 -8.53 -8.67 -13.62
C LYS A 46 -8.07 -8.51 -15.07
N LYS A 47 -8.99 -8.58 -16.04
CA LYS A 47 -8.70 -8.37 -17.46
C LYS A 47 -8.17 -6.96 -17.73
N ILE A 48 -8.89 -5.94 -17.28
CA ILE A 48 -8.48 -4.53 -17.44
C ILE A 48 -7.13 -4.28 -16.77
N PHE A 49 -6.91 -4.80 -15.57
CA PHE A 49 -5.61 -4.69 -14.89
C PHE A 49 -4.48 -5.31 -15.72
N LYS A 50 -4.72 -6.52 -16.28
CA LYS A 50 -3.74 -7.18 -17.14
C LYS A 50 -3.40 -6.30 -18.35
N GLU A 51 -4.40 -5.77 -19.05
CA GLU A 51 -4.24 -4.87 -20.21
C GLU A 51 -3.41 -3.62 -19.85
N ILE A 52 -3.70 -2.95 -18.73
CA ILE A 52 -2.93 -1.76 -18.30
C ILE A 52 -1.47 -2.14 -17.98
N THR A 53 -1.26 -3.32 -17.40
CA THR A 53 0.08 -3.79 -17.07
C THR A 53 0.85 -4.34 -18.26
N GLU A 54 0.30 -4.43 -19.47
CA GLU A 54 1.05 -4.91 -20.63
C GLU A 54 2.26 -4.00 -20.92
N SER A 55 3.36 -4.66 -21.31
CA SER A 55 4.60 -3.96 -21.67
C SER A 55 4.38 -3.16 -22.93
N HIS A 56 4.88 -1.92 -22.95
CA HIS A 56 4.80 -1.05 -24.11
C HIS A 56 6.19 -0.49 -24.45
N PHE A 57 6.51 -0.33 -25.72
CA PHE A 57 7.84 0.12 -26.16
C PHE A 57 8.22 1.54 -25.67
N LEU A 58 7.21 2.39 -25.41
CA LEU A 58 7.38 3.71 -24.79
C LEU A 58 7.45 3.69 -23.25
N ASP A 59 7.37 2.52 -22.60
CA ASP A 59 7.47 2.46 -21.15
C ASP A 59 8.93 2.73 -20.74
N PRO A 60 9.21 3.80 -19.98
CA PRO A 60 10.54 4.00 -19.44
C PRO A 60 10.86 2.93 -18.38
N THR A 61 12.14 2.69 -18.13
CA THR A 61 12.61 1.65 -17.20
C THR A 61 11.88 1.60 -15.86
N PRO A 62 11.61 2.73 -15.17
CA PRO A 62 10.85 2.71 -13.91
C PRO A 62 9.42 2.16 -14.08
N LEU A 63 8.71 2.58 -15.13
CA LEU A 63 7.35 2.11 -15.41
C LEU A 63 7.33 0.63 -15.75
N THR A 64 8.30 0.17 -16.56
CA THR A 64 8.46 -1.25 -16.91
C THR A 64 8.66 -2.10 -15.65
N LYS A 65 9.52 -1.67 -14.72
CA LYS A 65 9.73 -2.36 -13.44
C LYS A 65 8.45 -2.45 -12.61
N ILE A 66 7.70 -1.35 -12.53
CA ILE A 66 6.41 -1.30 -11.82
C ILE A 66 5.40 -2.28 -12.46
N LYS A 67 5.24 -2.24 -13.78
CA LYS A 67 4.33 -3.15 -14.50
C LYS A 67 4.71 -4.62 -14.31
N ILE A 68 6.00 -4.96 -14.33
CA ILE A 68 6.48 -6.32 -14.02
C ILE A 68 6.08 -6.72 -12.59
N ALA A 69 6.30 -5.85 -11.60
CA ALA A 69 5.94 -6.12 -10.21
C ALA A 69 4.42 -6.32 -10.04
N PHE A 70 3.60 -5.53 -10.73
CA PHE A 70 2.15 -5.67 -10.74
C PHE A 70 1.68 -7.00 -11.32
N ARG A 71 2.24 -7.42 -12.45
CA ARG A 71 1.94 -8.74 -13.05
C ARG A 71 2.33 -9.89 -12.12
N ARG A 72 3.51 -9.82 -11.48
CA ARG A 72 3.98 -10.84 -10.53
C ARG A 72 3.09 -10.95 -9.29
N ASN A 73 2.47 -9.86 -8.85
CA ASN A 73 1.70 -9.81 -7.61
C ASN A 73 0.19 -9.59 -7.86
N THR A 74 -0.32 -9.87 -9.05
CA THR A 74 -1.71 -9.55 -9.44
C THR A 74 -2.74 -10.08 -8.45
N GLU A 75 -2.60 -11.33 -8.00
CA GLU A 75 -3.54 -11.91 -7.03
C GLU A 75 -3.58 -11.16 -5.69
N LYS A 76 -2.47 -10.55 -5.26
CA LYS A 76 -2.41 -9.79 -3.99
C LYS A 76 -3.21 -8.50 -4.08
N TYR A 77 -3.13 -7.79 -5.22
CA TYR A 77 -3.90 -6.56 -5.45
C TYR A 77 -5.41 -6.80 -5.52
N PHE A 78 -5.85 -8.03 -5.80
CA PHE A 78 -7.25 -8.42 -5.87
C PHE A 78 -7.75 -9.25 -4.67
N THR A 79 -7.03 -9.23 -3.54
CA THR A 79 -7.40 -9.98 -2.33
C THR A 79 -8.81 -9.62 -1.83
N PHE A 80 -9.21 -8.35 -1.93
CA PHE A 80 -10.55 -7.88 -1.55
C PHE A 80 -11.68 -8.55 -2.34
N LEU A 81 -11.42 -9.09 -3.55
CA LEU A 81 -12.42 -9.85 -4.32
C LEU A 81 -12.73 -11.23 -3.73
N LYS A 82 -11.82 -11.76 -2.90
CA LYS A 82 -11.96 -13.04 -2.18
C LYS A 82 -12.52 -12.84 -0.77
N HIS A 83 -12.25 -11.68 -0.17
CA HIS A 83 -12.65 -11.35 1.20
C HIS A 83 -13.39 -10.00 1.23
N PRO A 84 -14.74 -10.00 1.21
CA PRO A 84 -15.55 -8.78 1.11
C PRO A 84 -15.30 -7.75 2.23
N ASN A 85 -14.87 -8.22 3.41
CA ASN A 85 -14.61 -7.36 4.57
C ASN A 85 -13.26 -6.63 4.50
N ILE A 86 -12.44 -6.89 3.48
CA ILE A 86 -11.13 -6.25 3.31
C ILE A 86 -11.29 -5.05 2.38
N PRO A 87 -10.79 -3.85 2.75
CA PRO A 87 -10.83 -2.68 1.88
C PRO A 87 -9.99 -2.90 0.61
N ILE A 88 -10.33 -2.15 -0.44
CA ILE A 88 -9.61 -2.19 -1.73
C ILE A 88 -8.18 -1.66 -1.66
N ASP A 89 -7.88 -0.85 -0.65
CA ASP A 89 -6.61 -0.18 -0.45
C ASP A 89 -5.91 -0.64 0.84
N ASN A 90 -4.61 -0.36 0.91
CA ASN A 90 -3.77 -0.71 2.05
C ASN A 90 -3.61 0.44 3.06
N ASN A 91 -4.44 1.49 2.97
CA ASN A 91 -4.20 2.74 3.70
C ASN A 91 -4.19 2.53 5.22
N LYS A 92 -5.03 1.61 5.72
CA LYS A 92 -5.08 1.27 7.16
C LYS A 92 -3.76 0.69 7.65
N ALA A 93 -3.16 -0.24 6.90
CA ALA A 93 -1.90 -0.85 7.28
C ALA A 93 -0.73 0.14 7.16
N GLU A 94 -0.70 0.96 6.11
CA GLU A 94 0.32 2.00 5.93
C GLU A 94 0.29 3.04 7.05
N ARG A 95 -0.91 3.50 7.43
CA ARG A 95 -1.08 4.41 8.58
C ARG A 95 -0.60 3.78 9.88
N ALA A 96 -0.89 2.49 10.10
CA ALA A 96 -0.43 1.78 11.29
C ALA A 96 1.12 1.69 11.35
N LEU A 97 1.77 1.39 10.22
CA LEU A 97 3.23 1.27 10.13
C LEU A 97 3.95 2.63 10.18
N ARG A 98 3.28 3.73 9.84
CA ARG A 98 3.88 5.08 9.77
C ARG A 98 4.57 5.48 11.08
N HIS A 99 3.97 5.16 12.22
CA HIS A 99 4.55 5.50 13.53
C HIS A 99 5.91 4.82 13.75
N LEU A 100 6.02 3.54 13.39
CA LEU A 100 7.27 2.79 13.47
C LEU A 100 8.32 3.30 12.48
N ALA A 101 7.91 3.60 11.25
CA ALA A 101 8.81 4.15 10.23
C ALA A 101 9.40 5.51 10.64
N LEU A 102 8.58 6.40 11.20
CA LEU A 102 9.03 7.69 11.73
C LEU A 102 9.97 7.51 12.92
N LYS A 103 9.61 6.64 13.88
CA LYS A 103 10.49 6.29 15.02
C LYS A 103 11.84 5.80 14.54
N ARG A 104 11.87 4.88 13.57
CA ARG A 104 13.11 4.34 12.99
C ARG A 104 13.94 5.44 12.33
N LYS A 105 13.31 6.36 11.58
CA LYS A 105 13.99 7.48 10.93
C LYS A 105 14.65 8.41 11.96
N ILE A 106 13.93 8.79 13.02
CA ILE A 106 14.42 9.75 14.03
C ILE A 106 15.51 9.12 14.91
N SER A 107 15.34 7.86 15.31
CA SER A 107 16.26 7.16 16.23
C SER A 107 17.38 6.38 15.53
N PHE A 108 17.44 6.42 14.20
CA PHE A 108 18.31 5.56 13.37
C PHE A 108 18.09 4.04 13.56
N GLY A 109 16.95 3.65 14.14
CA GLY A 109 16.59 2.26 14.39
C GLY A 109 17.33 1.65 15.59
N SER A 110 17.26 0.33 15.70
CA SER A 110 17.95 -0.43 16.76
C SER A 110 19.28 -0.96 16.23
N LYS A 111 20.36 -0.77 17.00
CA LYS A 111 21.71 -1.23 16.65
C LYS A 111 21.98 -2.69 17.01
N THR A 112 21.14 -3.29 17.86
CA THR A 112 21.25 -4.68 18.32
C THR A 112 19.90 -5.37 18.20
N GLN A 113 19.93 -6.70 18.06
CA GLN A 113 18.73 -7.53 18.01
C GLN A 113 17.88 -7.37 19.28
N ARG A 114 18.52 -7.39 20.45
CA ARG A 114 17.86 -7.12 21.74
C ARG A 114 17.14 -5.76 21.75
N GLY A 115 17.76 -4.71 21.22
CA GLY A 115 17.13 -3.39 21.12
C GLY A 115 15.96 -3.35 20.12
N ALA A 116 16.01 -4.16 19.06
CA ALA A 116 14.90 -4.32 18.12
C ALA A 116 13.72 -5.03 18.78
N GLU A 117 13.98 -6.10 19.53
CA GLU A 117 12.97 -6.84 20.30
C GLU A 117 12.31 -5.97 21.36
N THR A 118 13.10 -5.26 22.18
CA THR A 118 12.57 -4.30 23.16
C THR A 118 11.71 -3.23 22.48
N THR A 119 12.16 -2.67 21.36
CA THR A 119 11.37 -1.70 20.59
C THR A 119 10.06 -2.31 20.08
N SER A 120 10.08 -3.55 19.61
CA SER A 120 8.89 -4.26 19.12
C SER A 120 7.85 -4.45 20.23
N ILE A 121 8.29 -4.90 21.40
CA ILE A 121 7.42 -5.10 22.58
C ILE A 121 6.82 -3.78 23.05
N LEU A 122 7.64 -2.74 23.23
CA LEU A 122 7.15 -1.43 23.67
C LEU A 122 6.18 -0.84 22.65
N ALA A 123 6.49 -0.93 21.36
CA ALA A 123 5.63 -0.41 20.32
C ALA A 123 4.30 -1.18 20.24
N SER A 124 4.27 -2.50 20.44
CA SER A 124 3.02 -3.26 20.42
C SER A 124 2.09 -2.83 21.56
N VAL A 125 2.62 -2.62 22.77
CA VAL A 125 1.85 -2.12 23.92
C VAL A 125 1.34 -0.70 23.66
N ILE A 126 2.23 0.23 23.31
CA ILE A 126 1.90 1.65 23.11
C ILE A 126 0.90 1.82 21.96
N MET A 127 1.10 1.16 20.82
CA MET A 127 0.19 1.27 19.68
C MET A 127 -1.19 0.68 19.99
N SER A 128 -1.25 -0.44 20.72
CA SER A 128 -2.52 -1.05 21.12
C SER A 128 -3.32 -0.12 22.05
N LEU A 129 -2.67 0.47 23.06
CA LEU A 129 -3.30 1.44 23.95
C LEU A 129 -3.78 2.67 23.17
N LYS A 130 -2.95 3.19 22.26
CA LYS A 130 -3.28 4.36 21.44
C LYS A 130 -4.45 4.11 20.49
N TRP A 131 -4.58 2.91 19.93
CA TRP A 131 -5.72 2.59 19.08
C TRP A 131 -7.00 2.30 19.86
N ASN A 132 -6.89 1.78 21.08
CA ASN A 132 -8.03 1.54 21.95
C ASN A 132 -8.60 2.84 22.54
N ASP A 133 -7.74 3.74 23.02
CA ASP A 133 -8.13 5.00 23.64
C ASP A 133 -7.12 6.10 23.32
N PRO A 134 -7.24 6.73 22.13
CA PRO A 134 -6.30 7.75 21.68
C PRO A 134 -6.15 8.95 22.62
N GLN A 135 -7.14 9.21 23.48
CA GLN A 135 -7.16 10.36 24.37
C GLN A 135 -6.42 10.08 25.68
N ASN A 136 -6.53 8.86 26.21
CA ASN A 136 -5.98 8.50 27.52
C ASN A 136 -4.90 7.42 27.48
N TRP A 137 -4.41 7.03 26.29
CA TRP A 137 -3.44 5.94 26.14
C TRP A 137 -2.19 6.07 27.00
N PHE A 138 -1.68 7.29 27.19
CA PHE A 138 -0.48 7.52 27.97
C PHE A 138 -0.73 7.31 29.46
N GLN A 139 -1.87 7.78 29.98
CA GLN A 139 -2.30 7.50 31.36
C GLN A 139 -2.49 6.00 31.58
N LYS A 140 -3.10 5.29 30.63
CA LYS A 140 -3.23 3.83 30.69
C LYS A 140 -1.87 3.13 30.68
N TYR A 141 -0.91 3.61 29.88
CA TYR A 141 0.45 3.08 29.84
C TYR A 141 1.16 3.25 31.19
N LEU A 142 1.08 4.43 31.80
CA LEU A 142 1.70 4.69 33.10
C LEU A 142 1.16 3.76 34.20
N LYS A 143 -0.13 3.42 34.16
CA LYS A 143 -0.76 2.47 35.08
C LYS A 143 -0.33 1.01 34.91
N LEU A 144 0.34 0.64 33.82
CA LEU A 144 0.84 -0.74 33.64
C LEU A 144 2.15 -1.02 34.40
N GLY A 145 2.87 0.02 34.81
CA GLY A 145 4.13 -0.08 35.55
C GLY A 145 4.03 0.32 37.03
N ALA A 146 2.82 0.65 37.50
CA ALA A 146 2.49 0.86 38.91
C ALA A 146 1.85 -0.42 39.45
#